data_AF-A0A7S0C5N7-F1
#
_entry.id   AF-A0A7S0C5N7-F1
#
_cell.length_a   1.000
_cell.length_b   1.000
_cell.length_c   1.000
_cell.angle_alpha   90.00
_cell.angle_beta   90.00
_cell.angle_gamma   90.00
#
_symmetry.space_group_name_H-M   'P 1'
#
loop_
_entity.id
_entity.type
_entity.pdbx_description
1 polymer ?
#
loop_
_entity_poly.entity_id
_entity_poly.type
_entity_poly.pdbx_seq_one_letter_code
_entity_poly.pdbx_strand_id
1 'polypeptide(L)'
;RFEENKKGYCSAKFSSYQVRGSQFQHIVQSCMDFNEKRRHAEGKDAKFQKKALVLSTYREPISRTLSNINQNCNKNFNRRTQDLKDACIACKYESHTDTWDKFVQETNKIYQGLKLVAEMQIKNVDVLMVDVKDINFFLDNLFESIEEKKANNGSFHFKKPRSSTRNTEGKLKRCNFGMTSTMVKTLDDGAQEIYKGF
;
A
#
# COMPACT_ATOMS: atom_id res chain seq x y z
N ARG A 1 15.20 3.29 -11.73
CA ARG A 1 15.57 3.10 -10.29
C ARG A 1 15.75 1.64 -9.88
N PHE A 2 14.73 0.77 -9.93
CA PHE A 2 14.92 -0.64 -9.56
C PHE A 2 15.94 -1.34 -10.49
N GLU A 3 15.73 -1.23 -11.81
CA GLU A 3 16.62 -1.83 -12.81
C GLU A 3 18.07 -1.31 -12.72
N GLU A 4 18.25 -0.02 -12.39
CA GLU A 4 19.57 0.60 -12.22
C GLU A 4 20.37 0.05 -11.03
N ASN A 5 19.71 -0.50 -9.99
CA ASN A 5 20.37 -1.02 -8.79
C ASN A 5 19.72 -2.31 -8.27
N LYS A 6 19.43 -3.25 -9.18
CA LYS A 6 18.77 -4.52 -8.85
C LYS A 6 19.49 -5.28 -7.73
N LYS A 7 20.83 -5.29 -7.73
CA LYS A 7 21.65 -5.93 -6.69
C LYS A 7 21.39 -5.35 -5.30
N GLY A 8 21.32 -4.02 -5.17
CA GLY A 8 21.06 -3.36 -3.89
C GLY A 8 19.68 -3.70 -3.33
N TYR A 9 18.64 -3.63 -4.17
CA TYR A 9 17.27 -3.97 -3.77
C TYR A 9 17.13 -5.45 -3.39
N CYS A 10 17.62 -6.37 -4.22
CA CYS A 10 17.39 -7.81 -4.02
C CYS A 10 18.28 -8.45 -2.95
N SER A 11 19.36 -7.78 -2.54
CA SER A 11 20.24 -8.26 -1.46
C SER A 11 19.80 -7.79 -0.08
N ALA A 12 18.91 -6.79 0.00
CA ALA A 12 18.40 -6.28 1.26
C ALA A 12 17.47 -7.30 1.93
N LYS A 13 17.54 -7.41 3.27
CA LYS A 13 16.62 -8.27 4.05
C LYS A 13 15.20 -7.69 4.12
N PHE A 14 15.08 -6.36 4.10
CA PHE A 14 13.83 -5.63 4.12
C PHE A 14 13.87 -4.54 3.07
N SER A 15 12.78 -4.35 2.35
CA SER A 15 12.64 -3.29 1.35
C SER A 15 11.18 -2.89 1.24
N SER A 16 10.95 -1.61 1.03
CA SER A 16 9.64 -1.03 0.78
C SER A 16 9.63 -0.40 -0.60
N TYR A 17 8.54 -0.60 -1.35
CA TYR A 17 8.40 -0.10 -2.71
C TYR A 17 7.15 0.75 -2.84
N GLN A 18 7.26 1.88 -3.53
CA GLN A 18 6.12 2.70 -3.92
C GLN A 18 5.93 2.55 -5.44
N VAL A 19 5.25 1.48 -5.83
CA VAL A 19 5.07 1.07 -7.24
C VAL A 19 3.66 0.57 -7.49
N ARG A 20 3.26 0.41 -8.76
CA ARG A 20 1.99 -0.23 -9.13
C ARG A 20 2.06 -1.75 -8.91
N GLY A 21 0.90 -2.40 -8.79
CA GLY A 21 0.81 -3.86 -8.57
C GLY A 21 1.61 -4.69 -9.58
N SER A 22 1.46 -4.42 -10.88
CA SER A 22 2.20 -5.12 -11.94
C SER A 22 3.72 -4.91 -11.86
N GLN A 23 4.15 -3.71 -11.48
CA GLN A 23 5.57 -3.41 -11.26
C GLN A 23 6.12 -4.12 -10.02
N PHE A 24 5.29 -4.26 -8.98
CA PHE A 24 5.67 -4.96 -7.76
C PHE A 24 5.92 -6.45 -8.02
N GLN A 25 5.03 -7.10 -8.75
CA GLN A 25 5.20 -8.50 -9.15
C GLN A 25 6.52 -8.71 -9.91
N HIS A 26 6.82 -7.84 -10.89
CA HIS A 26 8.09 -7.88 -11.63
C HIS A 26 9.32 -7.72 -10.73
N ILE A 27 9.25 -6.81 -9.75
CA ILE A 27 10.34 -6.58 -8.78
C ILE A 27 10.58 -7.84 -7.95
N VAL A 28 9.53 -8.45 -7.40
CA VAL A 28 9.65 -9.65 -6.58
C VAL A 28 10.21 -10.80 -7.41
N GLN A 29 9.66 -11.05 -8.60
CA GLN A 29 10.19 -12.09 -9.51
C GLN A 29 11.67 -11.86 -9.80
N SER A 30 12.03 -10.64 -10.20
CA SER A 30 13.40 -10.23 -10.47
C SER A 30 14.35 -10.49 -9.30
N CYS A 31 13.89 -10.32 -8.06
CA CYS A 31 14.69 -10.58 -6.88
C CYS A 31 14.77 -12.06 -6.50
N MET A 32 13.73 -12.84 -6.75
CA MET A 32 13.78 -14.30 -6.58
C MET A 32 14.77 -14.91 -7.56
N ASP A 33 14.68 -14.54 -8.84
CA ASP A 33 15.61 -15.01 -9.88
C ASP A 33 17.06 -14.60 -9.59
N PHE A 34 17.27 -13.36 -9.15
CA PHE A 34 18.60 -12.88 -8.78
C PHE A 34 19.19 -13.70 -7.63
N ASN A 35 18.39 -13.99 -6.60
CA ASN A 35 18.83 -14.77 -5.46
C ASN A 35 19.10 -16.23 -5.83
N GLU A 36 18.32 -16.83 -6.73
CA GLU A 36 18.55 -18.17 -7.25
C GLU A 36 19.87 -18.25 -8.03
N LYS A 37 20.07 -17.35 -9.00
CA LYS A 37 21.32 -17.28 -9.80
C LYS A 37 22.55 -17.09 -8.92
N ARG A 38 22.49 -16.19 -7.93
CA ARG A 38 23.60 -15.95 -7.02
C ARG A 38 23.97 -17.20 -6.21
N ARG A 39 22.99 -18.00 -5.82
CA ARG A 39 23.24 -19.25 -5.07
C ARG A 39 23.87 -20.33 -5.92
N HIS A 40 23.43 -20.48 -7.17
CA HIS A 40 24.05 -21.42 -8.11
C HIS A 40 25.52 -21.06 -8.33
N ALA A 41 25.84 -19.78 -8.47
CA ALA A 41 27.22 -19.30 -8.57
C ALA A 41 28.05 -19.54 -7.28
N GLU A 42 27.39 -19.53 -6.10
CA GLU A 42 28.03 -19.82 -4.80
C GLU A 42 28.15 -21.33 -4.51
N GLY A 43 27.75 -22.22 -5.44
CA GLY A 43 27.82 -23.68 -5.25
C GLY A 43 26.92 -24.21 -4.13
N LYS A 44 25.89 -23.46 -3.73
CA LYS A 44 24.99 -23.85 -2.63
C LYS A 44 23.89 -24.76 -3.12
N ASP A 45 23.65 -25.86 -2.40
CA ASP A 45 22.61 -26.84 -2.69
C ASP A 45 21.23 -26.22 -2.94
N ALA A 46 20.49 -26.82 -3.86
CA ALA A 46 19.12 -26.44 -4.22
C ALA A 46 18.11 -26.61 -3.06
N LYS A 47 18.48 -27.38 -2.02
CA LYS A 47 17.60 -27.73 -0.88
C LYS A 47 17.26 -26.56 0.02
N PHE A 48 18.13 -25.57 0.14
CA PHE A 48 17.85 -24.37 0.92
C PHE A 48 17.32 -23.32 -0.05
N GLN A 49 16.03 -23.05 -0.20
CA GLN A 49 15.60 -21.93 -1.06
C GLN A 49 15.29 -20.73 -0.17
N LYS A 50 15.72 -19.52 -0.59
CA LYS A 50 15.33 -18.31 0.15
C LYS A 50 13.82 -18.15 -0.03
N LYS A 51 13.11 -17.93 1.06
CA LYS A 51 11.71 -17.56 1.05
C LYS A 51 11.58 -16.05 1.22
N ALA A 52 10.60 -15.46 0.55
CA ALA A 52 10.21 -14.08 0.76
C ALA A 52 8.78 -14.03 1.29
N LEU A 53 8.53 -13.11 2.22
CA LEU A 53 7.19 -12.77 2.68
C LEU A 53 6.88 -11.36 2.18
N VAL A 54 5.83 -11.25 1.37
CA VAL A 54 5.28 -9.97 0.94
C VAL A 54 4.22 -9.56 1.95
N LEU A 55 4.43 -8.42 2.59
CA LEU A 55 3.41 -7.78 3.42
C LEU A 55 2.74 -6.67 2.61
N SER A 56 1.45 -6.84 2.34
CA SER A 56 0.63 -5.81 1.69
C SER A 56 -0.39 -5.30 2.68
N THR A 57 -0.46 -3.98 2.82
CA THR A 57 -1.44 -3.32 3.69
C THR A 57 -2.43 -2.54 2.86
N TYR A 58 -3.71 -2.70 3.17
CA TYR A 58 -4.78 -1.96 2.53
C TYR A 58 -5.71 -1.37 3.57
N ARG A 59 -6.59 -0.47 3.13
CA ARG A 59 -7.63 0.14 3.96
C ARG A 59 -8.90 0.11 3.14
N GLU A 60 -9.97 -0.40 3.73
CA GLU A 60 -11.32 -0.50 3.15
C GLU A 60 -11.65 0.62 2.12
N PRO A 61 -12.18 0.27 0.92
CA PRO A 61 -12.29 1.19 -0.22
C PRO A 61 -12.94 2.53 0.10
N ILE A 62 -14.10 2.53 0.75
CA ILE A 62 -14.87 3.74 1.08
C ILE A 62 -14.03 4.63 1.98
N SER A 63 -13.47 4.07 3.04
CA SER A 63 -12.60 4.75 3.99
C SER A 63 -11.36 5.33 3.32
N ARG A 64 -10.78 4.62 2.34
CA ARG A 64 -9.65 5.09 1.55
C ARG A 64 -10.05 6.26 0.63
N THR A 65 -11.15 6.14 -0.10
CA THR A 65 -11.63 7.19 -1.01
C THR A 65 -11.97 8.47 -0.23
N LEU A 66 -12.70 8.36 0.88
CA LEU A 66 -13.01 9.50 1.76
C LEU A 66 -11.74 10.12 2.34
N SER A 67 -10.75 9.31 2.72
CA SER A 67 -9.47 9.82 3.18
C SER A 67 -8.74 10.60 2.07
N ASN A 68 -8.79 10.13 0.83
CA ASN A 68 -8.18 10.79 -0.32
C ASN A 68 -8.88 12.12 -0.66
N ILE A 69 -10.21 12.14 -0.66
CA ILE A 69 -11.02 13.36 -0.82
C ILE A 69 -10.66 14.37 0.28
N ASN A 70 -10.68 13.94 1.54
CA ASN A 70 -10.32 14.79 2.67
C ASN A 70 -8.89 15.34 2.54
N GLN A 71 -7.93 14.52 2.12
CA GLN A 71 -6.56 14.96 1.90
C GLN A 71 -6.47 16.01 0.78
N ASN A 72 -7.22 15.86 -0.30
CA ASN A 72 -7.18 16.78 -1.43
C ASN A 72 -7.92 18.10 -1.17
N CYS A 73 -9.05 18.06 -0.46
CA CYS A 73 -9.82 19.26 -0.14
C CYS A 73 -9.27 20.03 1.07
N ASN A 74 -8.72 19.34 2.06
CA ASN A 74 -8.33 19.99 3.33
C ASN A 74 -6.83 20.27 3.43
N LYS A 75 -5.97 19.58 2.64
CA LYS A 75 -4.51 19.82 2.62
C LYS A 75 -4.02 20.39 1.30
N ASN A 76 -3.14 21.39 1.39
CA ASN A 76 -2.50 22.03 0.24
C ASN A 76 -3.52 22.48 -0.85
N PHE A 77 -4.72 22.89 -0.43
CA PHE A 77 -5.86 23.25 -1.28
C PHE A 77 -5.51 24.24 -2.40
N ASN A 78 -4.72 25.26 -2.06
CA ASN A 78 -4.35 26.32 -3.00
C ASN A 78 -3.51 25.83 -4.20
N ARG A 79 -2.85 24.66 -4.09
CA ARG A 79 -2.04 24.05 -5.15
C ARG A 79 -2.84 23.14 -6.08
N ARG A 80 -4.14 22.97 -5.86
CA ARG A 80 -5.01 22.09 -6.66
C ARG A 80 -5.54 22.78 -7.92
N THR A 81 -6.00 21.97 -8.88
CA THR A 81 -6.67 22.45 -10.10
C THR A 81 -7.95 23.20 -9.74
N GLN A 82 -8.40 24.09 -10.63
CA GLN A 82 -9.60 24.88 -10.37
C GLN A 82 -10.85 23.98 -10.21
N ASP A 83 -11.03 22.99 -11.10
CA ASP A 83 -12.13 22.02 -11.00
C ASP A 83 -12.20 21.31 -9.64
N LEU A 84 -11.06 20.92 -9.09
CA LEU A 84 -11.00 20.26 -7.78
C LEU A 84 -11.26 21.26 -6.65
N LYS A 85 -10.81 22.51 -6.79
CA LYS A 85 -11.13 23.56 -5.83
C LYS A 85 -12.62 23.82 -5.79
N ASP A 86 -13.25 23.97 -6.95
CA ASP A 86 -14.69 24.23 -7.08
C ASP A 86 -15.50 23.07 -6.51
N ALA A 87 -15.12 21.83 -6.86
CA ALA A 87 -15.73 20.63 -6.27
C ALA A 87 -15.60 20.59 -4.75
N CYS A 88 -14.41 20.84 -4.21
CA CYS A 88 -14.18 20.87 -2.77
C CYS A 88 -14.90 22.02 -2.05
N ILE A 89 -15.10 23.17 -2.70
CA ILE A 89 -15.89 24.30 -2.16
C ILE A 89 -17.37 23.93 -2.13
N ALA A 90 -17.89 23.36 -3.23
CA ALA A 90 -19.27 22.90 -3.30
C ALA A 90 -19.53 21.75 -2.31
N CYS A 91 -18.55 20.86 -2.14
CA CYS A 91 -18.57 19.68 -1.28
C CYS A 91 -19.84 18.83 -1.43
N LYS A 92 -20.37 18.75 -2.65
CA LYS A 92 -21.59 18.02 -3.01
C LYS A 92 -21.33 17.17 -4.24
N TYR A 93 -21.84 15.94 -4.22
CA TYR A 93 -21.62 14.98 -5.30
C TYR A 93 -22.23 15.45 -6.62
N GLU A 94 -23.49 15.87 -6.55
CA GLU A 94 -24.34 16.21 -7.70
C GLU A 94 -23.82 17.42 -8.48
N SER A 95 -23.07 18.30 -7.83
CA SER A 95 -22.51 19.51 -8.45
C SER A 95 -21.26 19.22 -9.29
N HIS A 96 -20.53 18.14 -9.02
CA HIS A 96 -19.24 17.84 -9.63
C HIS A 96 -18.99 16.33 -9.75
N THR A 97 -19.95 15.58 -10.30
CA THR A 97 -19.94 14.11 -10.37
C THR A 97 -18.64 13.56 -10.95
N ASP A 98 -18.18 14.11 -12.09
CA ASP A 98 -16.97 13.67 -12.77
C ASP A 98 -15.70 13.80 -11.90
N THR A 99 -15.64 14.84 -11.06
CA THR A 99 -14.50 15.05 -10.16
C THR A 99 -14.51 14.03 -9.03
N TRP A 100 -15.68 13.71 -8.47
CA TRP A 100 -15.80 12.72 -7.40
C TRP A 100 -15.64 11.28 -7.90
N ASP A 101 -16.16 10.98 -9.08
CA ASP A 101 -16.04 9.66 -9.70
C ASP A 101 -14.59 9.33 -10.05
N LYS A 102 -13.73 10.32 -10.34
CA LYS A 102 -12.28 10.12 -10.48
C LYS A 102 -11.66 9.51 -9.23
N PHE A 103 -12.07 9.93 -8.02
CA PHE A 103 -11.56 9.35 -6.77
C PHE A 103 -11.98 7.88 -6.61
N VAL A 104 -13.19 7.54 -7.04
CA VAL A 104 -13.70 6.16 -7.04
C VAL A 104 -12.91 5.31 -8.02
N GLN A 105 -12.74 5.78 -9.26
CA GLN A 105 -11.97 5.09 -10.30
C GLN A 105 -10.50 4.89 -9.89
N GLU A 106 -9.86 5.90 -9.29
CA GLU A 106 -8.51 5.77 -8.76
C GLU A 106 -8.43 4.72 -7.65
N THR A 107 -9.42 4.69 -6.75
CA THR A 107 -9.49 3.69 -5.69
C THR A 107 -9.62 2.29 -6.29
N ASN A 108 -10.53 2.08 -7.23
CA ASN A 108 -10.72 0.80 -7.90
C ASN A 108 -9.45 0.34 -8.65
N LYS A 109 -8.75 1.25 -9.34
CA LYS A 109 -7.46 0.94 -10.00
C LYS A 109 -6.40 0.47 -9.01
N ILE A 110 -6.35 1.06 -7.81
CA ILE A 110 -5.41 0.64 -6.75
C ILE A 110 -5.77 -0.75 -6.26
N TYR A 111 -7.07 -1.03 -6.08
CA TYR A 111 -7.57 -2.33 -5.63
C TYR A 111 -7.32 -3.43 -6.67
N GLN A 112 -7.49 -3.16 -7.96
CA GLN A 112 -7.05 -4.07 -9.03
C GLN A 112 -5.55 -4.39 -8.93
N GLY A 113 -4.73 -3.38 -8.61
CA GLY A 113 -3.30 -3.57 -8.36
C GLY A 113 -3.01 -4.44 -7.12
N LEU A 114 -3.80 -4.31 -6.06
CA LEU A 114 -3.68 -5.13 -4.85
C LEU A 114 -4.07 -6.58 -5.11
N LYS A 115 -5.10 -6.84 -5.94
CA LYS A 115 -5.46 -8.18 -6.39
C LYS A 115 -4.30 -8.89 -7.09
N LEU A 116 -3.60 -8.19 -8.00
CA LEU A 116 -2.40 -8.74 -8.65
C LEU A 116 -1.29 -9.11 -7.67
N VAL A 117 -1.15 -8.36 -6.56
CA VAL A 117 -0.20 -8.69 -5.50
C VAL A 117 -0.69 -9.86 -4.66
N ALA A 118 -1.99 -9.94 -4.36
CA ALA A 118 -2.61 -11.03 -3.60
C ALA A 118 -2.47 -12.38 -4.31
N GLU A 119 -2.73 -12.38 -5.62
CA GLU A 119 -2.78 -13.56 -6.48
C GLU A 119 -1.42 -13.89 -7.10
N MET A 120 -0.34 -13.23 -6.67
CA MET A 120 0.97 -13.47 -7.27
C MET A 120 1.45 -14.90 -6.98
N GLN A 121 1.67 -15.67 -8.04
CA GLN A 121 2.16 -17.05 -7.95
C GLN A 121 3.66 -17.08 -8.24
N ILE A 122 4.47 -16.63 -7.28
CA ILE A 122 5.94 -16.70 -7.36
C ILE A 122 6.45 -17.78 -6.42
N LYS A 123 7.28 -18.68 -6.93
CA LYS A 123 7.87 -19.78 -6.15
C LYS A 123 8.62 -19.24 -4.92
N ASN A 124 8.35 -19.82 -3.75
CA ASN A 124 8.91 -19.41 -2.45
C ASN A 124 8.57 -17.98 -2.02
N VAL A 125 7.46 -17.44 -2.50
CA VAL A 125 6.92 -16.16 -2.03
C VAL A 125 5.56 -16.41 -1.40
N ASP A 126 5.42 -16.02 -0.14
CA ASP A 126 4.14 -16.00 0.55
C ASP A 126 3.65 -14.55 0.61
N VAL A 127 2.36 -14.32 0.45
CA VAL A 127 1.75 -12.99 0.53
C VAL A 127 0.82 -12.94 1.73
N LEU A 128 1.02 -11.95 2.59
CA LEU A 128 0.11 -11.63 3.69
C LEU A 128 -0.51 -10.26 3.44
N MET A 129 -1.83 -10.23 3.29
CA MET A 129 -2.61 -9.01 3.19
C MET A 129 -3.23 -8.67 4.53
N VAL A 130 -3.10 -7.40 4.95
CA VAL A 130 -3.64 -6.92 6.22
C VAL A 130 -4.47 -5.66 5.95
N ASP A 131 -5.75 -5.71 6.32
CA ASP A 131 -6.58 -4.50 6.39
C ASP A 131 -6.19 -3.71 7.64
N VAL A 132 -5.62 -2.53 7.45
CA VAL A 132 -5.16 -1.66 8.52
C VAL A 132 -5.76 -0.28 8.35
N LYS A 133 -6.47 0.16 9.38
CA LYS A 133 -6.92 1.55 9.49
C LYS A 133 -5.73 2.50 9.73
N ASP A 134 -4.73 2.03 10.48
CA ASP A 134 -3.48 2.73 10.76
C ASP A 134 -2.29 1.76 10.67
N ILE A 135 -1.49 1.90 9.62
CA ILE A 135 -0.29 1.08 9.41
C ILE A 135 0.76 1.30 10.51
N ASN A 136 0.84 2.50 11.09
CA ASN A 136 1.82 2.77 12.14
C ASN A 136 1.46 1.98 13.39
N PHE A 137 0.18 1.95 13.77
CA PHE A 137 -0.28 1.13 14.89
C PHE A 137 0.00 -0.36 14.67
N PHE A 138 -0.29 -0.87 13.46
CA PHE A 138 0.03 -2.26 13.11
C PHE A 138 1.54 -2.54 13.21
N LEU A 139 2.37 -1.67 12.64
CA LEU A 139 3.83 -1.83 12.66
C LEU A 139 4.38 -1.70 14.08
N ASP A 140 3.88 -0.76 14.88
CA ASP A 140 4.28 -0.57 16.28
C ASP A 140 3.98 -1.83 17.09
N ASN A 141 2.76 -2.39 16.98
CA ASN A 141 2.40 -3.64 17.65
C ASN A 141 3.22 -4.84 17.15
N LEU A 142 3.49 -4.91 15.85
CA LEU A 142 4.34 -5.93 15.26
C LEU A 142 5.77 -5.84 15.79
N PHE A 143 6.30 -4.61 15.90
CA PHE A 143 7.63 -4.37 16.45
C PHE A 143 7.70 -4.70 17.93
N GLU A 144 6.73 -4.28 18.73
CA GLU A 144 6.63 -4.62 20.16
C GLU A 144 6.56 -6.13 20.36
N SER A 145 5.68 -6.83 19.62
CA SER A 145 5.55 -8.29 19.68
C SER A 145 6.84 -9.02 19.28
N ILE A 146 7.59 -8.46 18.32
CA ILE A 146 8.88 -9.00 17.88
C ILE A 146 9.97 -8.71 18.91
N GLU A 147 9.98 -7.54 19.57
CA GLU A 147 10.97 -7.18 20.59
C GLU A 147 10.76 -7.92 21.90
N GLU A 148 9.52 -8.14 22.34
CA GLU A 148 9.20 -9.01 23.48
C GLU A 148 9.72 -10.44 23.26
N LYS A 149 9.61 -10.97 22.04
CA LYS A 149 10.18 -12.27 21.68
C LYS A 149 11.72 -12.27 21.59
N LYS A 150 12.36 -11.12 21.33
CA LYS A 150 13.83 -10.98 21.27
C LYS A 150 14.51 -10.99 22.62
N ALA A 151 13.85 -10.49 23.67
CA ALA A 151 14.36 -10.57 25.04
C ALA A 151 14.75 -12.00 25.43
N ASN A 152 14.14 -13.01 24.77
CA ASN A 152 14.39 -14.41 25.01
C ASN A 152 15.34 -15.12 24.02
N ASN A 153 15.74 -14.54 22.88
CA ASN A 153 16.47 -15.33 21.85
C ASN A 153 17.43 -14.60 20.89
N GLY A 154 17.80 -13.34 21.13
CA GLY A 154 18.99 -12.71 20.54
C GLY A 154 19.00 -12.39 19.01
N SER A 155 19.56 -11.23 18.67
CA SER A 155 20.06 -10.83 17.34
C SER A 155 19.04 -10.53 16.21
N PHE A 156 18.10 -9.61 16.44
CA PHE A 156 17.49 -8.86 15.34
C PHE A 156 17.36 -7.38 15.71
N HIS A 157 18.14 -6.49 15.11
CA HIS A 157 17.97 -5.04 15.31
C HIS A 157 17.06 -4.47 14.23
N PHE A 158 15.83 -4.13 14.60
CA PHE A 158 14.94 -3.32 13.77
C PHE A 158 15.09 -1.87 14.24
N LYS A 159 15.49 -0.97 13.34
CA LYS A 159 15.41 0.46 13.66
C LYS A 159 13.95 0.87 13.51
N LYS A 160 13.28 1.15 14.64
CA LYS A 160 11.93 1.73 14.62
C LYS A 160 11.98 2.97 13.71
N PRO A 161 11.13 3.07 12.66
CA PRO A 161 11.09 4.28 11.87
C PRO A 161 10.78 5.45 12.82
N ARG A 162 11.55 6.53 12.72
CA ARG A 162 11.29 7.75 13.51
C ARG A 162 9.81 8.08 13.34
N SER A 163 9.06 8.13 14.46
CA SER A 163 7.62 8.37 14.42
C SER A 163 7.39 9.57 13.53
N SER A 164 6.66 9.39 12.43
CA SER A 164 6.31 10.50 11.56
C SER A 164 5.61 11.51 12.44
N THR A 165 6.18 12.69 12.59
CA THR A 165 5.54 13.84 13.21
C THR A 165 4.10 13.87 12.69
N ARG A 166 3.12 13.72 13.59
CA ARG A 166 1.70 13.84 13.24
C ARG A 166 1.58 15.09 12.38
N ASN A 167 1.12 14.94 11.14
CA ASN A 167 0.93 16.06 10.24
C ASN A 167 0.09 17.13 10.96
N THR A 168 0.76 18.17 11.45
CA THR A 168 0.17 19.34 12.10
C THR A 168 -0.44 20.30 11.08
N GLU A 169 -0.38 19.96 9.79
CA GLU A 169 -1.04 20.67 8.70
C GLU A 169 -2.56 20.76 8.96
N GLY A 170 -2.92 21.89 9.57
CA GLY A 170 -4.16 22.64 9.42
C GLY A 170 -5.44 21.82 9.36
N LYS A 171 -6.16 21.78 10.49
CA LYS A 171 -7.54 21.32 10.65
C LYS A 171 -8.58 22.18 9.88
N LEU A 172 -8.26 22.70 8.71
CA LEU A 172 -9.23 23.43 7.88
C LEU A 172 -10.18 22.40 7.28
N LYS A 173 -11.34 22.21 7.92
CA LYS A 173 -12.44 21.39 7.38
C LYS A 173 -13.18 22.21 6.31
N ARG A 174 -12.61 22.29 5.10
CA ARG A 174 -13.29 22.91 3.94
C ARG A 174 -14.40 22.02 3.40
N CYS A 175 -14.14 20.72 3.37
CA CYS A 175 -15.10 19.74 2.92
C CYS A 175 -15.11 18.55 3.89
N ASN A 176 -16.31 18.18 4.32
CA ASN A 176 -16.61 16.96 5.06
C ASN A 176 -17.52 16.08 4.18
N PHE A 177 -16.94 15.58 3.09
CA PHE A 177 -17.69 14.89 2.05
C PHE A 177 -18.30 13.58 2.58
N GLY A 178 -19.61 13.41 2.37
CA GLY A 178 -20.31 12.15 2.57
C GLY A 178 -20.46 11.43 1.24
N MET A 179 -20.07 10.15 1.20
CA MET A 179 -20.16 9.36 -0.03
C MET A 179 -21.62 9.02 -0.35
N THR A 180 -22.02 9.17 -1.61
CA THR A 180 -23.37 8.80 -2.08
C THR A 180 -23.48 7.29 -2.27
N SER A 181 -24.71 6.77 -2.28
CA SER A 181 -24.97 5.35 -2.55
C SER A 181 -24.44 4.90 -3.91
N THR A 182 -24.48 5.78 -4.92
CA THR A 182 -23.90 5.53 -6.24
C THR A 182 -22.39 5.28 -6.15
N MET A 183 -21.65 6.17 -5.48
CA MET A 183 -20.20 6.01 -5.29
C MET A 183 -19.86 4.73 -4.50
N VAL A 184 -20.66 4.42 -3.47
CA VAL A 184 -20.48 3.19 -2.68
C VAL A 184 -20.66 1.95 -3.56
N LYS A 185 -21.73 1.88 -4.37
CA LYS A 185 -21.95 0.75 -5.29
C LYS A 185 -20.80 0.59 -6.29
N THR A 186 -20.35 1.68 -6.89
CA THR A 186 -19.24 1.64 -7.86
C THR A 186 -17.91 1.20 -7.21
N LEU A 187 -17.68 1.55 -5.94
CA LEU A 187 -16.53 1.05 -5.18
C LEU A 187 -16.70 -0.43 -4.85
N ASP A 188 -17.88 -0.84 -4.43
CA ASP A 188 -18.19 -2.24 -4.08
C ASP A 188 -17.97 -3.14 -5.30
N ASP A 189 -18.57 -2.82 -6.44
CA ASP A 189 -18.40 -3.57 -7.70
C ASP A 189 -16.92 -3.67 -8.13
N GLY A 190 -16.13 -2.61 -7.92
CA GLY A 190 -14.72 -2.57 -8.31
C GLY A 190 -13.75 -3.19 -7.30
N ALA A 191 -14.12 -3.27 -6.02
CA ALA A 191 -13.24 -3.72 -4.94
C ALA A 191 -13.61 -5.08 -4.35
N GLN A 192 -14.82 -5.59 -4.61
CA GLN A 192 -15.30 -6.90 -4.13
C GLN A 192 -14.36 -8.05 -4.49
N GLU A 193 -13.65 -7.96 -5.61
CA GLU A 193 -12.74 -9.02 -6.03
C GLU A 193 -11.60 -9.28 -5.04
N ILE A 194 -11.20 -8.30 -4.23
CA ILE A 194 -10.20 -8.53 -3.17
C ILE A 194 -10.81 -9.32 -2.02
N TYR A 195 -12.05 -9.05 -1.66
CA TYR A 195 -12.70 -9.67 -0.52
C TYR A 195 -13.25 -11.07 -0.83
N LYS A 196 -13.50 -11.40 -2.10
CA LYS A 196 -13.94 -12.73 -2.54
C LYS A 196 -12.81 -13.76 -2.64
N GLY A 197 -11.55 -13.33 -2.58
CA GLY A 197 -10.36 -14.19 -2.66
C GLY A 197 -9.82 -14.70 -1.31
N PHE A 198 -10.49 -14.36 -0.22
CA PHE A 198 -10.23 -14.86 1.15
C PHE A 198 -11.40 -15.73 1.62
#